data_AF-A0A182SP56-F1
#
_entry.id   AF-A0A182SP56-F1
#
_cell.length_a   1.000
_cell.length_b   1.000
_cell.length_c   1.000
_cell.angle_alpha   90.00
_cell.angle_beta   90.00
_cell.angle_gamma   90.00
#
_symmetry.space_group_name_H-M   'P 1'
#
loop_
_entity.id
_entity.type
_entity.pdbx_description
1 polymer ?
#
loop_
_entity_poly.entity_id
_entity_poly.type
_entity_poly.pdbx_seq_one_letter_code
_entity_poly.pdbx_strand_id
1 'polypeptide(L)'
;MGGTRPGTSSFVNRQHHYRHRPKPTASHRCALLQTGTGVIVGIGSAMVRESAAVMLGHYFKRRRQFVEMITMSGEGVGVALFSVILKEGVGKMGWRLGLQAVTGLVSFSFFMGLLYRPASLYHPQRRAILHLKNQRKKVKEKKTHVRTPKPPFLDFTPLKSSSVRMLSISASVAALGIYSPIFFLSLHGFSEGYDMQDLVLLQTFLGLSIALGIVFSGSSINKTLEISFRKVQISRQYVCQGCVTLVSVSLLVLSAVADYRGLCFSAWAYGLGLGGYRYTLKMLAIERIRGKYFSKAWGFIKGAESLPVLFGVPLCAFLNDSSHRYGRAGYYICAASAAISAIILFFVGYPDGRNMKYSTNG
;
A
#
# COMPACT_ATOMS: atom_id res chain seq x y z
N MET A 1 -51.24 -35.33 49.27
CA MET A 1 -50.98 -36.09 48.03
C MET A 1 -51.31 -35.19 46.84
N GLY A 2 -50.42 -35.13 45.85
CA GLY A 2 -50.75 -34.72 44.47
C GLY A 2 -50.79 -33.22 44.19
N GLY A 3 -49.69 -32.68 43.66
CA GLY A 3 -49.50 -31.27 43.35
C GLY A 3 -50.19 -30.78 42.07
N THR A 4 -50.50 -29.49 42.08
CA THR A 4 -50.88 -28.66 40.94
C THR A 4 -49.61 -28.16 40.23
N ARG A 5 -49.37 -28.61 38.99
CA ARG A 5 -48.49 -27.93 38.02
C ARG A 5 -49.35 -26.97 37.19
N PRO A 6 -48.90 -25.72 37.03
CA PRO A 6 -48.83 -25.15 35.69
C PRO A 6 -47.42 -24.63 35.47
N GLY A 7 -46.66 -25.31 34.61
CA GLY A 7 -45.31 -24.91 34.25
C GLY A 7 -45.15 -24.98 32.75
N THR A 8 -45.35 -23.84 32.07
CA THR A 8 -44.85 -23.57 30.70
C THR A 8 -45.07 -22.11 30.33
N SER A 9 -44.46 -21.16 31.06
CA SER A 9 -44.39 -19.76 30.57
C SER A 9 -43.33 -18.91 31.31
N SER A 10 -42.13 -19.44 31.53
CA SER A 10 -41.00 -18.62 32.05
C SER A 10 -39.64 -19.29 31.88
N PHE A 11 -39.34 -19.79 30.68
CA PHE A 11 -38.00 -20.24 30.27
C PHE A 11 -37.60 -19.56 28.95
N VAL A 12 -37.72 -18.23 28.92
CA VAL A 12 -37.06 -17.39 27.93
C VAL A 12 -36.08 -16.52 28.72
N ASN A 13 -34.84 -16.44 28.23
CA ASN A 13 -33.82 -15.47 28.64
C ASN A 13 -33.04 -15.68 29.95
N ARG A 14 -32.28 -16.78 30.09
CA ARG A 14 -31.15 -16.76 31.07
C ARG A 14 -29.95 -17.69 30.84
N GLN A 15 -29.60 -18.05 29.59
CA GLN A 15 -28.45 -18.96 29.36
C GLN A 15 -27.42 -18.59 28.26
N HIS A 16 -27.45 -17.42 27.61
CA HIS A 16 -26.43 -17.04 26.59
C HIS A 16 -25.47 -15.91 26.96
N HIS A 17 -25.23 -15.68 28.26
CA HIS A 17 -24.19 -14.75 28.74
C HIS A 17 -23.02 -15.47 29.43
N TYR A 18 -22.33 -16.34 28.69
CA TYR A 18 -20.93 -16.68 28.98
C TYR A 18 -20.04 -16.04 27.91
N ARG A 19 -19.96 -14.70 27.92
CA ARG A 19 -18.81 -14.01 27.33
C ARG A 19 -17.62 -14.34 28.22
N HIS A 20 -16.78 -15.27 27.78
CA HIS A 20 -15.40 -15.38 28.29
C HIS A 20 -14.72 -14.02 28.09
N ARG A 21 -14.76 -13.16 29.11
CA ARG A 21 -13.78 -12.07 29.20
C ARG A 21 -12.44 -12.75 29.45
N PRO A 22 -11.44 -12.61 28.55
CA PRO A 22 -10.11 -13.12 28.86
C PRO A 22 -9.63 -12.43 30.14
N LYS A 23 -9.02 -13.20 31.05
CA LYS A 23 -8.37 -12.66 32.26
C LYS A 23 -7.47 -11.48 31.84
N PRO A 24 -7.46 -10.34 32.56
CA PRO A 24 -6.73 -9.13 32.13
C PRO A 24 -5.26 -9.43 31.84
N THR A 25 -4.63 -10.34 32.60
CA THR A 25 -3.25 -10.80 32.40
C THR A 25 -3.03 -11.58 31.10
N ALA A 26 -4.01 -12.32 30.61
CA ALA A 26 -3.94 -13.03 29.33
C ALA A 26 -4.12 -12.07 28.14
N SER A 27 -4.99 -11.06 28.28
CA SER A 27 -5.20 -10.01 27.27
C SER A 27 -3.92 -9.20 27.04
N HIS A 28 -3.22 -8.79 28.11
CA HIS A 28 -1.95 -8.06 27.98
C HIS A 28 -0.84 -8.89 27.31
N ARG A 29 -0.74 -10.19 27.63
CA ARG A 29 0.25 -11.08 26.99
C ARG A 29 -0.05 -11.30 25.51
N CYS A 30 -1.32 -11.47 25.14
CA CYS A 30 -1.73 -11.58 23.74
C CYS A 30 -1.46 -10.29 22.95
N ALA A 31 -1.74 -9.13 23.54
CA ALA A 31 -1.48 -7.83 22.91
C ALA A 31 0.03 -7.60 22.69
N LEU A 32 0.87 -7.92 23.69
CA LEU A 32 2.33 -7.84 23.57
C LEU A 32 2.86 -8.79 22.50
N LEU A 33 2.37 -10.02 22.44
CA LEU A 33 2.73 -11.01 21.41
C LEU A 33 2.33 -10.55 20.01
N GLN A 34 1.12 -10.02 19.83
CA GLN A 34 0.64 -9.48 18.55
C GLN A 34 1.46 -8.27 18.10
N THR A 35 1.80 -7.38 19.03
CA THR A 35 2.59 -6.19 18.73
C THR A 35 4.03 -6.57 18.34
N GLY A 36 4.68 -7.46 19.11
CA GLY A 36 6.04 -7.89 18.82
C GLY A 36 6.17 -8.66 17.51
N THR A 37 5.26 -9.61 17.26
CA THR A 37 5.26 -10.38 15.99
C THR A 37 4.93 -9.50 14.79
N GLY A 38 4.01 -8.55 14.93
CA GLY A 38 3.68 -7.58 13.88
C GLY A 38 4.86 -6.68 13.50
N VAL A 39 5.64 -6.22 14.49
CA VAL A 39 6.84 -5.39 14.24
C VAL A 39 7.90 -6.19 13.47
N ILE A 40 8.19 -7.43 13.89
CA ILE A 40 9.22 -8.26 13.25
C ILE A 40 8.84 -8.57 11.79
N VAL A 41 7.61 -9.04 11.57
CA VAL A 41 7.11 -9.35 10.23
C VAL A 41 7.06 -8.08 9.36
N GLY A 42 6.61 -6.95 9.92
CA GLY A 42 6.54 -5.66 9.22
C GLY A 42 7.91 -5.16 8.74
N ILE A 43 8.94 -5.21 9.59
CA ILE A 43 10.30 -4.81 9.22
C ILE A 43 10.84 -5.73 8.12
N GLY A 44 10.69 -7.05 8.28
CA GLY A 44 11.15 -8.02 7.28
C GLY A 44 10.49 -7.82 5.91
N SER A 45 9.17 -7.74 5.87
CA SER A 45 8.42 -7.51 4.63
C SER A 45 8.72 -6.15 3.99
N ALA A 46 8.95 -5.10 4.78
CA ALA A 46 9.33 -3.78 4.27
C ALA A 46 10.71 -3.81 3.59
N MET A 47 11.70 -4.47 4.20
CA MET A 47 13.04 -4.62 3.63
C MET A 47 13.01 -5.36 2.28
N VAL A 48 12.28 -6.48 2.20
CA VAL A 48 12.13 -7.26 0.97
C VAL A 48 11.43 -6.44 -0.11
N ARG A 49 10.31 -5.79 0.22
CA ARG A 49 9.50 -5.02 -0.73
C ARG A 49 10.27 -3.83 -1.32
N GLU A 50 10.94 -3.03 -0.49
CA GLU A 50 11.66 -1.84 -0.96
C GLU A 50 12.97 -2.19 -1.69
N SER A 51 13.69 -3.23 -1.25
CA SER A 51 14.91 -3.68 -1.95
C SER A 51 14.60 -4.22 -3.34
N ALA A 52 13.55 -5.03 -3.50
CA ALA A 52 13.07 -5.50 -4.79
C ALA A 52 12.66 -4.33 -5.71
N ALA A 53 11.90 -3.36 -5.17
CA ALA A 53 11.45 -2.19 -5.92
C ALA A 53 12.61 -1.33 -6.47
N VAL A 54 13.67 -1.13 -5.67
CA VAL A 54 14.87 -0.39 -6.11
C VAL A 54 15.66 -1.19 -7.15
N MET A 55 15.80 -2.50 -6.96
CA MET A 55 16.55 -3.37 -7.85
C MET A 55 15.96 -3.41 -9.27
N LEU A 56 14.63 -3.47 -9.40
CA LEU A 56 13.94 -3.44 -10.69
C LEU A 56 14.28 -2.20 -11.52
N GLY A 57 14.40 -1.04 -10.87
CA GLY A 57 14.80 0.21 -11.51
C GLY A 57 16.25 0.23 -12.00
N HIS A 58 17.12 -0.64 -11.48
CA HIS A 58 18.49 -0.80 -11.95
C HIS A 58 18.61 -1.80 -13.10
N TYR A 59 17.78 -2.86 -13.12
CA TYR A 59 17.77 -3.88 -14.17
C TYR A 59 17.21 -3.38 -15.48
N PHE A 60 16.04 -2.75 -15.45
CA PHE A 60 15.30 -2.39 -16.65
C PHE A 60 15.21 -0.87 -16.79
N LYS A 61 15.95 -0.31 -17.74
CA LYS A 61 15.87 1.13 -18.09
C LYS A 61 14.83 1.39 -19.18
N ARG A 62 14.90 0.65 -20.31
CA ARG A 62 14.07 0.89 -21.50
C ARG A 62 12.59 0.51 -21.34
N ARG A 63 12.29 -0.56 -20.61
CA ARG A 63 10.92 -1.05 -20.35
C ARG A 63 10.52 -0.95 -18.87
N ARG A 64 11.06 0.03 -18.15
CA ARG A 64 10.88 0.15 -16.69
C ARG A 64 9.41 0.23 -16.28
N GLN A 65 8.61 1.05 -16.96
CA GLN A 65 7.19 1.27 -16.64
C GLN A 65 6.37 -0.02 -16.76
N PHE A 66 6.66 -0.85 -17.76
CA PHE A 66 6.01 -2.13 -17.99
C PHE A 66 6.38 -3.18 -16.95
N VAL A 67 7.67 -3.29 -16.59
CA VAL A 67 8.13 -4.25 -15.57
C VAL A 67 7.58 -3.88 -14.18
N GLU A 68 7.57 -2.59 -13.86
CA GLU A 68 6.98 -2.08 -12.63
C GLU A 68 5.47 -2.34 -12.56
N MET A 69 4.77 -2.25 -13.70
CA MET A 69 3.34 -2.57 -13.77
C MET A 69 3.09 -4.04 -13.46
N ILE A 70 3.84 -4.97 -14.06
CA ILE A 70 3.72 -6.42 -13.80
C ILE A 70 4.06 -6.74 -12.34
N THR A 71 5.13 -6.12 -11.81
CA THR A 71 5.54 -6.36 -10.42
C THR A 71 4.47 -5.90 -9.45
N MET A 72 3.91 -4.71 -9.67
CA MET A 72 2.88 -4.17 -8.79
C MET A 72 1.55 -4.90 -8.94
N SER A 73 1.17 -5.36 -10.14
CA SER A 73 -0.07 -6.15 -10.30
C SER A 73 -0.01 -7.46 -9.51
N GLY A 74 1.19 -8.03 -9.33
CA GLY A 74 1.43 -9.16 -8.43
C GLY A 74 1.05 -8.88 -6.97
N GLU A 75 1.09 -7.63 -6.51
CA GLU A 75 0.62 -7.26 -5.16
C GLU A 75 -0.88 -7.51 -5.01
N GLY A 76 -1.69 -7.10 -5.99
CA GLY A 76 -3.13 -7.32 -5.97
C GLY A 76 -3.51 -8.81 -6.03
N VAL A 77 -2.87 -9.58 -6.91
CA VAL A 77 -3.05 -11.04 -6.99
C VAL A 77 -2.63 -11.71 -5.68
N GLY A 78 -1.54 -11.24 -5.06
CA GLY A 78 -1.07 -11.70 -3.76
C GLY A 78 -2.11 -11.50 -2.65
N VAL A 79 -2.77 -10.35 -2.58
CA VAL A 79 -3.85 -10.08 -1.62
C VAL A 79 -5.02 -11.05 -1.80
N ALA A 80 -5.43 -11.30 -3.05
CA ALA A 80 -6.52 -12.24 -3.33
C ALA A 80 -6.14 -13.68 -2.92
N LEU A 81 -4.98 -14.16 -3.35
CA LEU A 81 -4.50 -15.50 -3.02
C LEU A 81 -4.31 -15.68 -1.51
N PHE A 82 -3.73 -14.68 -0.84
CA PHE A 82 -3.48 -14.70 0.60
C PHE A 82 -4.79 -14.77 1.39
N SER A 83 -5.85 -14.10 0.94
CA SER A 83 -7.17 -14.15 1.58
C SER A 83 -7.77 -15.57 1.55
N VAL A 84 -7.60 -16.29 0.44
CA VAL A 84 -8.05 -17.69 0.33
C VAL A 84 -7.20 -18.62 1.20
N ILE A 85 -5.88 -18.46 1.18
CA ILE A 85 -4.96 -19.27 2.01
C ILE A 85 -5.26 -19.06 3.49
N LEU A 86 -5.56 -17.83 3.92
CA LEU A 86 -5.94 -17.55 5.30
C LEU A 86 -7.25 -18.26 5.69
N LYS A 87 -8.27 -18.22 4.83
CA LYS A 87 -9.55 -18.92 5.08
C LYS A 87 -9.34 -20.42 5.26
N GLU A 88 -8.66 -21.05 4.32
CA GLU A 88 -8.47 -22.51 4.31
C GLU A 88 -7.50 -22.96 5.42
N GLY A 89 -6.39 -22.23 5.60
CA GLY A 89 -5.36 -22.56 6.58
C GLY A 89 -5.82 -22.35 8.02
N VAL A 90 -6.41 -21.19 8.32
CA VAL A 90 -6.89 -20.88 9.68
C VAL A 90 -8.18 -21.63 9.99
N GLY A 91 -9.07 -21.81 9.00
CA GLY A 91 -10.35 -22.48 9.16
C GLY A 91 -10.22 -23.98 9.47
N LYS A 92 -9.34 -24.70 8.77
CA LYS A 92 -9.20 -26.17 8.93
C LYS A 92 -8.15 -26.59 9.96
N MET A 93 -7.02 -25.86 10.05
CA MET A 93 -5.88 -26.27 10.89
C MET A 93 -5.86 -25.56 12.26
N GLY A 94 -6.80 -24.65 12.50
CA GLY A 94 -6.83 -23.81 13.70
C GLY A 94 -5.80 -22.67 13.65
N TRP A 95 -5.97 -21.68 14.52
CA TRP A 95 -5.23 -20.42 14.45
C TRP A 95 -3.71 -20.56 14.63
N ARG A 96 -3.24 -21.51 15.45
CA ARG A 96 -1.79 -21.72 15.71
C ARG A 96 -1.06 -22.29 14.51
N LEU A 97 -1.56 -23.39 13.96
CA LEU A 97 -0.98 -24.05 12.79
C LEU A 97 -1.17 -23.20 11.53
N GLY A 98 -2.30 -22.51 11.40
CA GLY A 98 -2.54 -21.56 10.30
C GLY A 98 -1.51 -20.42 10.28
N LEU A 99 -1.20 -19.81 11.42
CA LEU A 99 -0.16 -18.78 11.53
C LEU A 99 1.24 -19.32 11.23
N GLN A 100 1.54 -20.56 11.64
CA GLN A 100 2.81 -21.21 11.31
C GLN A 100 2.95 -21.47 9.81
N ALA A 101 1.88 -21.95 9.16
CA ALA A 101 1.85 -22.15 7.71
C ALA A 101 2.07 -20.83 6.93
N VAL A 102 1.41 -19.75 7.36
CA VAL A 102 1.62 -18.40 6.81
C VAL A 102 3.07 -17.96 6.99
N THR A 103 3.67 -18.20 8.16
CA THR A 103 5.08 -17.88 8.42
C THR A 103 6.02 -18.66 7.51
N GLY A 104 5.73 -19.94 7.23
CA GLY A 104 6.45 -20.75 6.25
C GLY A 104 6.39 -20.16 4.84
N LEU A 105 5.21 -19.73 4.41
CA LEU A 105 5.01 -19.09 3.11
C LEU A 105 5.77 -17.74 3.00
N VAL A 106 5.77 -16.93 4.06
CA VAL A 106 6.55 -15.69 4.09
C VAL A 106 8.06 -15.98 4.10
N SER A 107 8.49 -17.03 4.79
CA SER A 107 9.90 -17.44 4.83
C SER A 107 10.43 -17.88 3.46
N PHE A 108 9.57 -18.36 2.56
CA PHE A 108 9.94 -18.67 1.18
C PHE A 108 10.51 -17.43 0.43
N SER A 109 10.09 -16.22 0.79
CA SER A 109 10.62 -14.98 0.20
C SER A 109 12.13 -14.79 0.45
N PHE A 110 12.67 -15.39 1.53
CA PHE A 110 14.10 -15.37 1.82
C PHE A 110 14.90 -16.12 0.74
N PHE A 111 14.46 -17.32 0.37
CA PHE A 111 15.09 -18.10 -0.70
C PHE A 111 15.00 -17.40 -2.05
N MET A 112 13.87 -16.74 -2.33
CA MET A 112 13.72 -15.94 -3.53
C MET A 112 14.66 -14.72 -3.52
N GLY A 113 14.93 -14.15 -2.35
CA GLY A 113 15.94 -13.12 -2.12
C GLY A 113 17.38 -13.58 -2.43
N LEU A 114 17.73 -14.84 -2.13
CA LEU A 114 19.05 -15.40 -2.46
C LEU A 114 19.29 -15.53 -3.97
N LEU A 115 18.21 -15.71 -4.74
CA LEU A 115 18.27 -15.74 -6.20
C LEU A 115 18.49 -14.35 -6.82
N TYR A 116 18.41 -13.26 -6.05
CA TYR A 116 18.75 -11.92 -6.53
C TYR A 116 20.27 -11.79 -6.74
N ARG A 117 20.70 -12.10 -7.96
CA ARG A 117 22.05 -11.75 -8.43
C ARG A 117 22.13 -10.21 -8.58
N PRO A 118 23.24 -9.54 -8.26
CA PRO A 118 23.32 -8.09 -8.43
C PRO A 118 23.43 -7.69 -9.92
N ALA A 119 22.57 -6.77 -10.36
CA ALA A 119 22.53 -6.22 -11.74
C ALA A 119 23.87 -5.65 -12.22
N SER A 120 24.75 -5.23 -11.30
CA SER A 120 26.09 -4.73 -11.61
C SER A 120 27.00 -5.74 -12.31
N LEU A 121 26.60 -7.02 -12.35
CA LEU A 121 27.33 -8.09 -13.03
C LEU A 121 27.04 -8.16 -14.55
N TYR A 122 25.96 -7.52 -15.03
CA TYR A 122 25.52 -7.60 -16.44
C TYR A 122 26.00 -6.44 -17.32
N HIS A 123 26.79 -5.49 -16.81
CA HIS A 123 27.32 -4.41 -17.64
C HIS A 123 28.61 -4.87 -18.35
N PRO A 124 28.64 -5.01 -19.69
CA PRO A 124 29.80 -5.53 -20.44
C PRO A 124 31.07 -4.68 -20.29
N GLN A 125 30.96 -3.45 -19.77
CA GLN A 125 32.07 -2.49 -19.60
C GLN A 125 32.51 -2.27 -18.13
N ARG A 126 32.19 -3.21 -17.22
CA ARG A 126 32.52 -3.10 -15.77
C ARG A 126 33.99 -2.76 -15.51
N ARG A 127 34.94 -3.41 -16.21
CA ARG A 127 36.38 -3.15 -16.01
C ARG A 127 36.74 -1.70 -16.34
N ALA A 128 36.23 -1.17 -17.44
CA ALA A 128 36.49 0.21 -17.85
C ALA A 128 35.89 1.24 -16.87
N ILE A 129 34.65 1.05 -16.41
CA ILE A 129 33.99 1.98 -15.49
C ILE A 129 34.62 1.93 -14.08
N LEU A 130 35.01 0.74 -13.59
CA LEU A 130 35.71 0.62 -12.31
C LEU A 130 37.11 1.27 -12.36
N HIS A 131 37.86 1.04 -13.45
CA HIS A 131 39.16 1.70 -13.65
C HIS A 131 39.01 3.22 -13.73
N LEU A 132 38.03 3.74 -14.47
CA LEU A 132 37.73 5.18 -14.54
C LEU A 132 37.29 5.75 -13.18
N LYS A 133 36.48 5.02 -12.40
CA LYS A 133 36.01 5.47 -11.08
C LYS A 133 37.13 5.43 -10.03
N ASN A 134 38.00 4.42 -10.09
CA ASN A 134 39.20 4.33 -9.26
C ASN A 134 40.22 5.40 -9.63
N GLN A 135 40.43 5.68 -10.92
CA GLN A 135 41.27 6.79 -11.36
C GLN A 135 40.70 8.14 -10.97
N ARG A 136 39.39 8.39 -11.14
CA ARG A 136 38.74 9.61 -10.64
C ARG A 136 38.86 9.75 -9.13
N LYS A 137 38.75 8.66 -8.36
CA LYS A 137 38.92 8.68 -6.91
C LYS A 137 40.36 9.03 -6.52
N LYS A 138 41.36 8.41 -7.18
CA LYS A 138 42.78 8.73 -7.00
C LYS A 138 43.12 10.18 -7.39
N VAL A 139 42.53 10.70 -8.47
CA VAL A 139 42.72 12.11 -8.89
C VAL A 139 42.02 13.08 -7.93
N LYS A 140 40.84 12.70 -7.39
CA LYS A 140 40.09 13.54 -6.42
C LYS A 140 40.75 13.55 -5.04
N GLU A 141 41.38 12.45 -4.63
CA GLU A 141 42.26 12.39 -3.45
C GLU A 141 43.54 13.21 -3.66
N LYS A 142 44.16 13.17 -4.85
CA LYS A 142 45.35 13.99 -5.16
C LYS A 142 45.07 15.50 -5.25
N LYS A 143 43.85 15.93 -5.62
CA LYS A 143 43.49 17.36 -5.76
C LYS A 143 42.87 17.99 -4.52
N THR A 144 42.50 17.20 -3.50
CA THR A 144 41.76 17.70 -2.33
C THR A 144 42.33 17.08 -1.06
N HIS A 145 43.18 17.81 -0.34
CA HIS A 145 43.63 17.46 1.03
C HIS A 145 42.50 17.59 2.08
N VAL A 146 41.27 17.89 1.64
CA VAL A 146 40.06 17.91 2.47
C VAL A 146 39.43 16.52 2.40
N ARG A 147 39.42 15.81 3.54
CA ARG A 147 38.62 14.60 3.76
C ARG A 147 37.21 14.83 3.20
N THR A 148 36.87 14.19 2.08
CA THR A 148 35.48 14.11 1.66
C THR A 148 34.71 13.41 2.79
N PRO A 149 33.76 14.08 3.47
CA PRO A 149 32.98 13.42 4.49
C PRO A 149 32.26 12.24 3.84
N LYS A 150 32.29 11.08 4.51
CA LYS A 150 31.44 9.94 4.15
C LYS A 150 30.02 10.49 3.94
N PRO A 151 29.29 10.11 2.88
CA PRO A 151 27.93 10.60 2.71
C PRO A 151 27.18 10.32 4.02
N PRO A 152 26.61 11.34 4.69
CA PRO A 152 25.92 11.11 5.95
C PRO A 152 24.82 10.09 5.73
N PHE A 153 24.59 9.24 6.73
CA PHE A 153 23.57 8.18 6.68
C PHE A 153 22.18 8.75 6.35
N LEU A 154 21.94 10.03 6.69
CA LEU A 154 20.76 10.81 6.33
C LEU A 154 21.17 12.05 5.52
N ASP A 155 21.28 11.89 4.20
CA ASP A 155 21.34 13.03 3.29
C ASP A 155 19.91 13.59 3.10
N PHE A 156 19.59 14.72 3.73
CA PHE A 156 18.32 15.44 3.53
C PHE A 156 18.25 16.23 2.22
N THR A 157 19.31 16.18 1.41
CA THR A 157 19.40 16.77 0.06
C THR A 157 18.19 16.47 -0.83
N PRO A 158 17.60 15.25 -0.84
CA PRO A 158 16.40 14.96 -1.63
C PRO A 158 15.15 15.72 -1.19
N LEU A 159 14.99 16.02 0.11
CA LEU A 159 13.84 16.75 0.65
C LEU A 159 13.86 18.25 0.30
N LYS A 160 15.02 18.79 -0.08
CA LYS A 160 15.15 20.20 -0.48
C LYS A 160 14.42 20.50 -1.80
N SER A 161 14.10 19.48 -2.60
CA SER A 161 13.31 19.64 -3.83
C SER A 161 11.84 19.86 -3.50
N SER A 162 11.27 20.98 -3.96
CA SER A 162 9.85 21.31 -3.78
C SER A 162 8.93 20.20 -4.28
N SER A 163 9.29 19.52 -5.39
CA SER A 163 8.48 18.41 -5.93
C SER A 163 8.45 17.18 -5.00
N VAL A 164 9.56 16.85 -4.35
CA VAL A 164 9.62 15.71 -3.41
C VAL A 164 8.81 16.01 -2.15
N ARG A 165 8.94 17.23 -1.63
CA ARG A 165 8.17 17.68 -0.47
C ARG A 165 6.67 17.62 -0.74
N MET A 166 6.23 18.13 -1.89
CA MET A 166 4.82 18.16 -2.23
C MET A 166 4.23 16.78 -2.49
N LEU A 167 4.98 15.90 -3.18
CA LEU A 167 4.60 14.48 -3.34
C LEU A 167 4.52 13.74 -1.99
N SER A 168 5.43 14.05 -1.07
CA SER A 168 5.42 13.45 0.28
C SER A 168 4.19 13.89 1.06
N ILE A 169 3.81 15.17 0.99
CA ILE A 169 2.60 15.71 1.64
C ILE A 169 1.35 15.07 1.05
N SER A 170 1.21 15.03 -0.29
CA SER A 170 0.04 14.40 -0.92
C SER A 170 -0.07 12.91 -0.59
N ALA A 171 1.06 12.19 -0.59
CA ALA A 171 1.09 10.78 -0.22
C ALA A 171 0.69 10.55 1.24
N SER A 172 1.19 11.39 2.15
CA SER A 172 0.85 11.35 3.58
C SER A 172 -0.65 11.55 3.82
N VAL A 173 -1.23 12.58 3.19
CA VAL A 173 -2.66 12.89 3.32
C VAL A 173 -3.53 11.79 2.70
N ALA A 174 -3.13 11.23 1.55
CA ALA A 174 -3.81 10.09 0.95
C ALA A 174 -3.74 8.84 1.85
N ALA A 175 -2.60 8.59 2.50
CA ALA A 175 -2.41 7.40 3.32
C ALA A 175 -3.40 7.32 4.49
N LEU A 176 -3.77 8.46 5.08
CA LEU A 176 -4.79 8.52 6.14
C LEU A 176 -6.11 7.89 5.70
N GLY A 177 -6.55 8.17 4.48
CA GLY A 177 -7.84 7.71 3.95
C GLY A 177 -7.79 6.38 3.23
N ILE A 178 -6.64 6.01 2.66
CA ILE A 178 -6.53 4.85 1.76
C ILE A 178 -6.29 3.53 2.50
N TYR A 179 -5.69 3.53 3.70
CA TYR A 179 -5.37 2.26 4.36
C TYR A 179 -6.45 1.82 5.36
N SER A 180 -7.12 2.77 6.01
CA SER A 180 -8.16 2.47 7.01
C SER A 180 -9.32 1.64 6.44
N PRO A 181 -9.91 1.98 5.28
CA PRO A 181 -11.08 1.26 4.76
C PRO A 181 -10.80 -0.21 4.40
N ILE A 182 -9.55 -0.59 4.13
CA ILE A 182 -9.18 -1.99 3.86
C ILE A 182 -9.49 -2.88 5.07
N PHE A 183 -9.22 -2.38 6.28
CA PHE A 183 -9.49 -3.10 7.52
C PHE A 183 -10.97 -3.01 7.92
N PHE A 184 -11.56 -1.81 7.81
CA PHE A 184 -12.96 -1.60 8.20
C PHE A 184 -13.94 -2.27 7.25
N LEU A 185 -13.63 -2.45 5.96
CA LEU A 185 -14.49 -3.16 5.02
C LEU A 185 -14.76 -4.60 5.49
N SER A 186 -13.72 -5.33 5.88
CA SER A 186 -13.87 -6.70 6.40
C SER A 186 -14.56 -6.72 7.76
N LEU A 187 -14.29 -5.73 8.63
CA LEU A 187 -14.97 -5.60 9.93
C LEU A 187 -16.46 -5.26 9.77
N HIS A 188 -16.79 -4.40 8.81
CA HIS A 188 -18.16 -3.99 8.52
C HIS A 188 -18.96 -5.16 7.96
N GLY A 189 -18.38 -5.91 7.01
CA GLY A 189 -18.98 -7.14 6.50
C GLY A 189 -19.25 -8.16 7.61
N PHE A 190 -18.35 -8.27 8.59
CA PHE A 190 -18.58 -9.12 9.76
C PHE A 190 -19.70 -8.60 10.67
N SER A 191 -19.78 -7.28 10.88
CA SER A 191 -20.79 -6.66 11.75
C SER A 191 -22.22 -6.77 11.21
N GLU A 192 -22.37 -6.77 9.88
CA GLU A 192 -23.65 -6.97 9.19
C GLU A 192 -24.08 -8.45 9.18
N GLY A 193 -23.24 -9.36 9.69
CA GLY A 193 -23.57 -10.78 9.84
C GLY A 193 -23.35 -11.64 8.60
N TYR A 194 -22.57 -11.19 7.61
CA TYR A 194 -22.22 -12.00 6.45
C TYR A 194 -21.32 -13.19 6.83
N ASP A 195 -21.44 -14.29 6.07
CA ASP A 195 -20.65 -15.49 6.31
C ASP A 195 -19.16 -15.25 6.01
N MET A 196 -18.28 -15.98 6.69
CA MET A 196 -16.83 -15.89 6.50
C MET A 196 -16.41 -16.15 5.05
N GLN A 197 -17.21 -16.91 4.29
CA GLN A 197 -16.97 -17.15 2.87
C GLN A 197 -17.16 -15.89 2.02
N ASP A 198 -18.20 -15.11 2.31
CA ASP A 198 -18.53 -13.87 1.60
C ASP A 198 -17.53 -12.77 1.92
N LEU A 199 -17.06 -12.69 3.17
CA LEU A 199 -16.00 -11.75 3.55
C LEU A 199 -14.69 -12.04 2.81
N VAL A 200 -14.32 -13.32 2.71
CA VAL A 200 -13.13 -13.73 1.97
C VAL A 200 -13.31 -13.42 0.48
N LEU A 201 -14.50 -13.70 -0.08
CA LEU A 201 -14.81 -13.37 -1.46
C LEU A 201 -14.69 -11.86 -1.71
N LEU A 202 -15.23 -11.02 -0.83
CA LEU A 202 -15.11 -9.56 -0.91
C LEU A 202 -13.64 -9.12 -0.92
N GLN A 203 -12.80 -9.72 -0.07
CA GLN A 203 -11.38 -9.40 -0.02
C GLN A 203 -10.61 -9.92 -1.25
N THR A 204 -11.03 -11.05 -1.84
CA THR A 204 -10.49 -11.49 -3.13
C THR A 204 -10.84 -10.56 -4.27
N PHE A 205 -12.08 -10.05 -4.31
CA PHE A 205 -12.50 -9.03 -5.28
C PHE A 205 -11.74 -7.72 -5.11
N LEU A 206 -11.46 -7.31 -3.88
CA LEU A 206 -10.59 -6.18 -3.59
C LEU A 206 -9.16 -6.41 -4.14
N GLY A 207 -8.57 -7.58 -3.92
CA GLY A 207 -7.24 -7.90 -4.45
C GLY A 207 -7.18 -7.92 -5.99
N LEU A 208 -8.16 -8.57 -6.63
CA LEU A 208 -8.26 -8.64 -8.10
C LEU A 208 -8.48 -7.26 -8.73
N SER A 209 -9.33 -6.43 -8.12
CA SER A 209 -9.56 -5.06 -8.57
C SER A 209 -8.33 -4.18 -8.42
N ILE A 210 -7.51 -4.35 -7.37
CA ILE A 210 -6.20 -3.68 -7.26
C ILE A 210 -5.29 -4.05 -8.44
N ALA A 211 -5.20 -5.34 -8.77
CA ALA A 211 -4.38 -5.79 -9.90
C ALA A 211 -4.87 -5.19 -11.24
N LEU A 212 -6.19 -5.15 -11.45
CA LEU A 212 -6.80 -4.55 -12.63
C LEU A 212 -6.61 -3.04 -12.68
N GLY A 213 -6.67 -2.34 -11.54
CA GLY A 213 -6.46 -0.90 -11.44
C GLY A 213 -5.03 -0.50 -11.83
N ILE A 214 -4.04 -1.33 -11.46
CA ILE A 214 -2.64 -1.17 -11.85
C ILE A 214 -2.47 -1.35 -13.35
N VAL A 215 -3.07 -2.41 -13.93
CA VAL A 215 -3.01 -2.66 -15.38
C VAL A 215 -3.71 -1.57 -16.18
N PHE A 216 -4.86 -1.09 -15.71
CA PHE A 216 -5.61 -0.02 -16.36
C PHE A 216 -4.84 1.30 -16.33
N SER A 217 -4.28 1.65 -15.18
CA SER A 217 -3.48 2.88 -15.02
C SER A 217 -2.15 2.80 -15.76
N GLY A 218 -1.51 1.62 -15.77
CA GLY A 218 -0.30 1.35 -16.56
C GLY A 218 -0.55 1.41 -18.06
N SER A 219 -1.67 0.87 -18.53
CA SER A 219 -2.09 0.97 -19.92
C SER A 219 -2.41 2.41 -20.31
N SER A 220 -3.04 3.19 -19.43
CA SER A 220 -3.34 4.61 -19.64
C SER A 220 -2.08 5.47 -19.76
N ILE A 221 -0.98 5.07 -19.11
CA ILE A 221 0.32 5.78 -19.17
C ILE A 221 1.16 5.30 -20.37
N ASN A 222 1.11 4.01 -20.70
CA ASN A 222 1.90 3.41 -21.80
C ASN A 222 1.26 3.65 -23.17
N LYS A 223 -0.07 3.63 -23.28
CA LYS A 223 -0.77 4.15 -24.47
C LYS A 223 -0.73 5.66 -24.37
N THR A 224 0.28 6.26 -25.01
CA THR A 224 -0.04 7.46 -25.78
C THR A 224 -1.21 7.06 -26.67
N LEU A 225 -2.40 7.58 -26.38
CA LEU A 225 -3.57 7.41 -27.23
C LEU A 225 -3.19 7.91 -28.63
N GLU A 226 -2.77 7.01 -29.52
CA GLU A 226 -3.05 7.13 -30.94
C GLU A 226 -4.57 6.91 -31.13
N ILE A 227 -5.38 7.83 -30.58
CA ILE A 227 -6.65 8.14 -31.20
C ILE A 227 -6.29 9.11 -32.32
N SER A 228 -6.02 8.52 -33.48
CA SER A 228 -6.07 9.02 -34.86
C SER A 228 -5.73 10.48 -35.24
N PHE A 229 -5.85 11.53 -34.40
CA PHE A 229 -5.70 12.92 -34.82
C PHE A 229 -5.16 13.96 -33.80
N ARG A 230 -4.82 13.63 -32.54
CA ARG A 230 -4.19 14.63 -31.61
C ARG A 230 -3.29 13.99 -30.55
N LYS A 231 -2.03 14.43 -30.45
CA LYS A 231 -1.11 14.14 -29.34
C LYS A 231 -1.60 14.83 -28.06
N VAL A 232 -2.57 14.26 -27.36
CA VAL A 232 -2.92 14.70 -26.01
C VAL A 232 -1.95 14.05 -25.04
N GLN A 233 -0.97 14.81 -24.55
CA GLN A 233 -0.11 14.41 -23.44
C GLN A 233 -0.97 14.39 -22.16
N ILE A 234 -1.69 13.29 -21.91
CA ILE A 234 -2.35 13.09 -20.61
C ILE A 234 -1.21 13.04 -19.58
N SER A 235 -1.10 14.10 -18.77
CA SER A 235 -0.08 14.16 -17.74
C SER A 235 -0.28 12.99 -16.77
N ARG A 236 0.80 12.31 -16.36
CA ARG A 236 0.73 11.22 -15.37
C ARG A 236 0.08 11.65 -14.06
N GLN A 237 0.11 12.94 -13.80
CA GLN A 237 -0.54 13.61 -12.67
C GLN A 237 -2.07 13.58 -12.77
N TYR A 238 -2.66 13.79 -13.95
CA TYR A 238 -4.13 13.70 -14.14
C TYR A 238 -4.63 12.26 -13.93
N VAL A 239 -3.87 11.25 -14.40
CA VAL A 239 -4.22 9.85 -14.15
C VAL A 239 -4.20 9.55 -12.66
N CYS A 240 -3.15 9.99 -11.96
CA CYS A 240 -3.02 9.82 -10.51
C CYS A 240 -4.16 10.51 -9.75
N GLN A 241 -4.53 11.73 -10.13
CA GLN A 241 -5.65 12.48 -9.56
C GLN A 241 -7.00 11.78 -9.82
N GLY A 242 -7.21 11.26 -11.03
CA GLY A 242 -8.37 10.45 -11.39
C GLY A 242 -8.51 9.20 -10.50
N CYS A 243 -7.41 8.50 -10.24
CA CYS A 243 -7.41 7.34 -9.34
C CYS A 243 -7.76 7.70 -7.90
N VAL A 244 -7.19 8.79 -7.35
CA VAL A 244 -7.48 9.22 -5.96
C VAL A 244 -8.91 9.71 -5.80
N THR A 245 -9.43 10.43 -6.79
CA THR A 245 -10.84 10.86 -6.78
C THR A 245 -11.79 9.67 -6.88
N LEU A 246 -11.47 8.65 -7.68
CA LEU A 246 -12.20 7.39 -7.70
C LEU A 246 -12.19 6.68 -6.34
N VAL A 247 -11.06 6.68 -5.63
CA VAL A 247 -11.00 6.18 -4.25
C VAL A 247 -11.90 6.99 -3.32
N SER A 248 -11.86 8.32 -3.39
CA SER A 248 -12.72 9.16 -2.55
C SER A 248 -14.21 8.91 -2.81
N VAL A 249 -14.63 8.82 -4.08
CA VAL A 249 -16.04 8.59 -4.45
C VAL A 249 -16.48 7.18 -4.03
N SER A 250 -15.64 6.16 -4.24
CA SER A 250 -15.97 4.79 -3.83
C SER A 250 -16.15 4.65 -2.31
N LEU A 251 -15.39 5.41 -1.51
CA LEU A 251 -15.57 5.45 -0.05
C LEU A 251 -16.88 6.15 0.37
N LEU A 252 -17.30 7.20 -0.35
CA LEU A 252 -18.60 7.82 -0.10
C LEU A 252 -19.75 6.86 -0.45
N VAL A 253 -19.64 6.13 -1.56
CA VAL A 253 -20.62 5.10 -1.94
C VAL A 253 -20.66 3.99 -0.89
N LEU A 254 -19.49 3.53 -0.41
CA LEU A 254 -19.39 2.53 0.64
C LEU A 254 -20.07 2.97 1.95
N SER A 255 -20.03 4.27 2.27
CA SER A 255 -20.73 4.80 3.45
C SER A 255 -22.25 4.89 3.28
N ALA A 256 -22.75 4.95 2.05
CA ALA A 256 -24.17 5.11 1.76
C ALA A 256 -24.90 3.77 1.62
N VAL A 257 -24.23 2.73 1.09
CA VAL A 257 -24.88 1.47 0.69
C VAL A 257 -24.71 0.38 1.74
N ALA A 258 -25.80 -0.29 2.10
CA ALA A 258 -25.82 -1.44 3.03
C ALA A 258 -25.98 -2.80 2.32
N ASP A 259 -26.25 -2.80 1.01
CA ASP A 259 -26.47 -4.04 0.25
C ASP A 259 -25.16 -4.75 -0.12
N TYR A 260 -25.14 -6.08 -0.03
CA TYR A 260 -23.98 -6.90 -0.42
C TYR A 260 -23.49 -6.64 -1.84
N ARG A 261 -24.43 -6.47 -2.79
CA ARG A 261 -24.09 -6.12 -4.18
C ARG A 261 -23.40 -4.76 -4.26
N GLY A 262 -23.89 -3.77 -3.50
CA GLY A 262 -23.28 -2.45 -3.43
C GLY A 262 -21.92 -2.44 -2.75
N LEU A 263 -21.73 -3.25 -1.71
CA LEU A 263 -20.43 -3.50 -1.08
C LEU A 263 -19.45 -4.10 -2.10
N CYS A 264 -19.88 -5.08 -2.91
CA CYS A 264 -19.06 -5.64 -3.97
C CYS A 264 -18.66 -4.58 -5.03
N PHE A 265 -19.62 -3.82 -5.55
CA PHE A 265 -19.34 -2.79 -6.56
C PHE A 265 -18.42 -1.69 -6.02
N SER A 266 -18.65 -1.23 -4.80
CA SER A 266 -17.80 -0.21 -4.16
C SER A 266 -16.41 -0.76 -3.83
N ALA A 267 -16.27 -2.02 -3.39
CA ALA A 267 -14.98 -2.67 -3.19
C ALA A 267 -14.17 -2.78 -4.49
N TRP A 268 -14.84 -3.10 -5.60
CA TRP A 268 -14.24 -3.10 -6.94
C TRP A 268 -13.76 -1.71 -7.37
N ALA A 269 -14.61 -0.69 -7.25
CA ALA A 269 -14.25 0.69 -7.60
C ALA A 269 -13.09 1.21 -6.73
N TYR A 270 -13.14 0.89 -5.43
CA TYR A 270 -12.12 1.25 -4.46
C TYR A 270 -10.78 0.57 -4.76
N GLY A 271 -10.77 -0.74 -5.02
CA GLY A 271 -9.55 -1.46 -5.37
C GLY A 271 -8.95 -1.00 -6.70
N LEU A 272 -9.77 -0.74 -7.72
CA LEU A 272 -9.33 -0.16 -9.00
C LEU A 272 -8.62 1.19 -8.78
N GLY A 273 -9.23 2.09 -8.00
CA GLY A 273 -8.65 3.39 -7.66
C GLY A 273 -7.36 3.27 -6.85
N LEU A 274 -7.34 2.38 -5.85
CA LEU A 274 -6.19 2.14 -4.98
C LEU A 274 -4.98 1.62 -5.76
N GLY A 275 -5.18 0.58 -6.58
CA GLY A 275 -4.13 0.02 -7.42
C GLY A 275 -3.58 1.05 -8.40
N GLY A 276 -4.47 1.81 -9.04
CA GLY A 276 -4.07 2.86 -9.97
C GLY A 276 -3.27 3.99 -9.32
N TYR A 277 -3.71 4.44 -8.13
CA TYR A 277 -3.00 5.46 -7.35
C TYR A 277 -1.58 5.01 -6.98
N ARG A 278 -1.42 3.78 -6.44
CA ARG A 278 -0.11 3.27 -6.01
C ARG A 278 0.89 3.19 -7.17
N TYR A 279 0.44 2.72 -8.32
CA TYR A 279 1.27 2.63 -9.53
C TYR A 279 1.64 4.01 -10.07
N THR A 280 0.64 4.88 -10.27
CA THR A 280 0.84 6.22 -10.82
C THR A 280 1.68 7.12 -9.91
N LEU A 281 1.53 7.02 -8.58
CA LEU A 281 2.35 7.74 -7.61
C LEU A 281 3.84 7.38 -7.76
N LYS A 282 4.15 6.08 -7.89
CA LYS A 282 5.54 5.64 -8.12
C LYS A 282 6.08 6.14 -9.46
N MET A 283 5.29 6.10 -10.52
CA MET A 283 5.68 6.61 -11.83
C MET A 283 5.92 8.12 -11.82
N LEU A 284 5.05 8.88 -11.16
CA LEU A 284 5.20 10.32 -10.98
C LEU A 284 6.46 10.65 -10.18
N ALA A 285 6.76 9.88 -9.12
CA ALA A 285 7.99 10.03 -8.35
C ALA A 285 9.25 9.79 -9.21
N ILE A 286 9.25 8.78 -10.09
CA ILE A 286 10.37 8.51 -11.01
C ILE A 286 10.59 9.66 -11.99
N GLU A 287 9.52 10.27 -12.50
CA GLU A 287 9.60 11.39 -13.44
C GLU A 287 10.11 12.68 -12.76
N ARG A 288 9.69 12.93 -11.51
CA ARG A 288 10.03 14.16 -10.78
C ARG A 288 11.39 14.10 -10.08
N ILE A 289 11.89 12.90 -9.77
CA ILE A 289 13.13 12.71 -9.03
C ILE A 289 14.24 12.27 -9.97
N ARG A 290 15.39 12.95 -9.92
CA ARG A 290 16.59 12.51 -10.65
C ARG A 290 16.94 11.07 -10.23
N GLY A 291 17.07 10.17 -11.20
CA GLY A 291 17.28 8.74 -10.95
C GLY A 291 18.44 8.38 -10.00
N LYS A 292 19.48 9.22 -9.90
CA LYS A 292 20.59 9.05 -8.95
C LYS A 292 20.19 9.14 -7.48
N TYR A 293 19.13 9.87 -7.16
CA TYR A 293 18.64 10.08 -5.79
C TYR A 293 17.26 9.43 -5.56
N PHE A 294 16.74 8.69 -6.54
CA PHE A 294 15.41 8.07 -6.48
C PHE A 294 15.25 7.18 -5.25
N SER A 295 16.17 6.25 -5.00
CA SER A 295 16.05 5.31 -3.87
C SER A 295 16.00 6.01 -2.52
N LYS A 296 16.79 7.09 -2.33
CA LYS A 296 16.77 7.88 -1.09
C LYS A 296 15.46 8.66 -0.96
N ALA A 297 15.04 9.37 -2.01
CA ALA A 297 13.83 10.17 -2.01
C ALA A 297 12.56 9.32 -1.86
N TRP A 298 12.50 8.17 -2.51
CA TRP A 298 11.39 7.23 -2.42
C TRP A 298 11.24 6.67 -1.00
N GLY A 299 12.36 6.35 -0.34
CA GLY A 299 12.37 5.97 1.07
C GLY A 299 11.78 7.07 1.98
N PHE A 300 12.13 8.34 1.75
CA PHE A 300 11.54 9.47 2.50
C PHE A 300 10.04 9.63 2.23
N ILE A 301 9.59 9.50 0.98
CA ILE A 301 8.15 9.56 0.65
C ILE A 301 7.39 8.45 1.38
N LYS A 302 7.91 7.22 1.36
CA LYS A 302 7.29 6.08 2.04
C LYS A 302 7.35 6.17 3.56
N GLY A 303 8.40 6.78 4.12
CA GLY A 303 8.49 7.09 5.54
C GLY A 303 7.49 8.18 5.96
N ALA A 304 7.27 9.19 5.12
CA ALA A 304 6.24 10.21 5.39
C ALA A 304 4.82 9.61 5.31
N GLU A 305 4.60 8.66 4.40
CA GLU A 305 3.33 7.93 4.25
C GLU A 305 3.01 7.04 5.46
N SER A 306 4.00 6.42 6.11
CA SER A 306 3.76 5.44 7.19
C SER A 306 3.23 6.06 8.49
N LEU A 307 3.63 7.30 8.82
CA LEU A 307 3.15 8.03 10.00
C LEU A 307 1.61 8.16 10.01
N PRO A 308 0.98 8.73 8.96
CA PRO A 308 -0.47 8.77 8.87
C PRO A 308 -1.13 7.40 8.84
N VAL A 309 -0.53 6.37 8.23
CA VAL A 309 -1.14 5.01 8.27
C VAL A 309 -1.24 4.49 9.71
N LEU A 310 -0.21 4.74 10.52
CA LEU A 310 -0.19 4.31 11.93
C LEU A 310 -1.30 4.99 12.75
N PHE A 311 -1.54 6.28 12.53
CA PHE A 311 -2.58 7.04 13.23
C PHE A 311 -3.97 6.91 12.60
N GLY A 312 -4.05 6.62 11.31
CA GLY A 312 -5.29 6.62 10.53
C GLY A 312 -6.27 5.54 10.98
N VAL A 313 -5.79 4.31 11.20
CA VAL A 313 -6.65 3.19 11.61
C VAL A 313 -7.22 3.40 13.02
N PRO A 314 -6.42 3.73 14.06
CA PRO A 314 -6.95 4.03 15.39
C PRO A 314 -7.87 5.24 15.42
N LEU A 315 -7.55 6.30 14.66
CA LEU A 315 -8.39 7.48 14.55
C LEU A 315 -9.77 7.10 14.00
N CYS A 316 -9.81 6.34 12.90
CA CYS A 316 -11.05 5.86 12.31
C CYS A 316 -11.83 4.94 13.26
N ALA A 317 -11.15 4.07 14.02
CA ALA A 317 -11.79 3.21 15.02
C ALA A 317 -12.46 4.04 16.13
N PHE A 318 -11.72 5.00 16.70
CA PHE A 318 -12.23 5.88 17.75
C PHE A 318 -13.45 6.70 17.30
N LEU A 319 -13.41 7.21 16.06
CA LEU A 319 -14.51 7.96 15.46
C LEU A 319 -15.74 7.07 15.22
N ASN A 320 -15.51 5.80 14.88
CA ASN A 320 -16.59 4.85 14.68
C ASN A 320 -17.27 4.49 16.00
N ASP A 321 -16.49 4.24 17.05
CA ASP A 321 -16.99 3.92 18.39
C ASP A 321 -17.74 5.11 19.02
N SER A 322 -17.25 6.34 18.81
CA SER A 322 -17.91 7.55 19.32
C SER A 322 -19.24 7.87 18.62
N SER A 323 -19.41 7.41 17.38
CA SER A 323 -20.57 7.71 16.54
C SER A 323 -21.64 6.62 16.63
N HIS A 324 -22.20 6.40 17.82
CA HIS A 324 -23.21 5.37 18.10
C HIS A 324 -24.46 5.40 17.20
N ARG A 325 -24.77 6.53 16.56
CA ARG A 325 -25.96 6.69 15.69
C ARG A 325 -25.71 6.42 14.21
N TYR A 326 -24.46 6.44 13.75
CA TYR A 326 -24.14 6.35 12.31
C TYR A 326 -23.07 5.32 11.94
N GLY A 327 -22.24 4.80 12.84
CA GLY A 327 -21.34 3.65 12.59
C GLY A 327 -20.47 3.71 11.31
N ARG A 328 -20.36 4.90 10.70
CA ARG A 328 -19.80 5.12 9.35
C ARG A 328 -19.02 6.44 9.25
N ALA A 329 -18.86 7.16 10.38
CA ALA A 329 -18.13 8.43 10.45
C ALA A 329 -16.68 8.31 9.97
N GLY A 330 -16.03 7.17 10.23
CA GLY A 330 -14.67 6.89 9.77
C GLY A 330 -14.52 6.92 8.24
N TYR A 331 -15.52 6.41 7.50
CA TYR A 331 -15.48 6.41 6.03
C TYR A 331 -15.55 7.81 5.43
N TYR A 332 -16.34 8.72 6.03
CA TYR A 332 -16.42 10.11 5.57
C TYR A 332 -15.09 10.86 5.75
N ILE A 333 -14.41 10.64 6.87
CA ILE A 333 -13.09 11.26 7.11
C ILE A 333 -12.03 10.67 6.18
N CYS A 334 -12.09 9.36 5.92
CA CYS A 334 -11.23 8.73 4.91
C CYS A 334 -11.47 9.33 3.51
N ALA A 335 -12.73 9.47 3.11
CA ALA A 335 -13.09 10.09 1.84
C ALA A 335 -12.62 11.55 1.75
N ALA A 336 -12.85 12.36 2.80
CA ALA A 336 -12.40 13.75 2.84
C ALA A 336 -10.87 13.86 2.71
N SER A 337 -10.11 13.02 3.43
CA SER A 337 -8.64 13.01 3.32
C SER A 337 -8.15 12.61 1.93
N ALA A 338 -8.79 11.62 1.28
CA ALA A 338 -8.50 11.25 -0.09
C ALA A 338 -8.81 12.40 -1.08
N ALA A 339 -9.95 13.08 -0.92
CA ALA A 339 -10.31 14.24 -1.74
C ALA A 339 -9.30 15.39 -1.59
N ILE A 340 -8.89 15.71 -0.35
CA ILE A 340 -7.86 16.73 -0.08
C ILE A 340 -6.53 16.34 -0.75
N SER A 341 -6.15 15.06 -0.71
CA SER A 341 -4.94 14.60 -1.41
C SER A 341 -5.02 14.82 -2.92
N ALA A 342 -6.18 14.56 -3.55
CA ALA A 342 -6.38 14.82 -4.97
C ALA A 342 -6.21 16.31 -5.33
N ILE A 343 -6.71 17.21 -4.47
CA ILE A 343 -6.55 18.66 -4.63
C ILE A 343 -5.08 19.06 -4.47
N ILE A 344 -4.36 18.54 -3.46
CA ILE A 344 -2.94 18.82 -3.29
C ILE A 344 -2.16 18.34 -4.51
N LEU A 345 -2.51 17.17 -5.05
CA LEU A 345 -1.85 16.60 -6.22
C LEU A 345 -2.04 17.47 -7.47
N PHE A 346 -3.14 18.21 -7.59
CA PHE A 346 -3.34 19.18 -8.68
C PHE A 346 -2.28 20.28 -8.66
N PHE A 347 -1.94 20.81 -7.49
CA PHE A 347 -0.95 21.88 -7.35
C PHE A 347 0.52 21.41 -7.50
N VAL A 348 0.80 20.09 -7.53
CA VAL A 348 2.14 19.53 -7.78
C VAL A 348 2.64 19.84 -9.22
N GLY A 349 1.76 20.36 -10.08
CA GLY A 349 1.93 20.48 -11.52
C GLY A 349 2.37 21.84 -12.05
N TYR A 350 3.51 22.38 -11.62
CA TYR A 350 4.27 23.30 -12.48
C TYR A 350 5.74 22.87 -12.53
N PRO A 351 6.17 22.21 -13.62
CA PRO A 351 7.58 22.03 -13.89
C PRO A 351 8.17 23.39 -14.29
N ASP A 352 9.13 23.91 -13.52
CA ASP A 352 10.04 24.92 -14.05
C ASP A 352 10.67 24.36 -15.33
N GLY A 353 10.55 25.11 -16.44
CA GLY A 353 10.95 24.72 -17.81
C GLY A 353 12.41 24.30 -18.01
N ARG A 354 13.20 24.18 -16.94
CA ARG A 354 14.61 23.72 -16.94
C ARG A 354 14.78 22.19 -16.84
N ASN A 355 13.74 21.44 -16.48
CA ASN A 355 13.85 19.97 -16.27
C ASN A 355 13.46 19.10 -17.48
N MET A 356 12.84 19.65 -18.53
CA MET A 356 12.34 18.87 -19.68
C MET A 356 13.43 18.38 -20.66
N LYS A 357 14.65 18.94 -20.63
CA LYS A 357 15.71 18.58 -21.58
C LYS A 357 16.36 17.20 -21.37
N TYR A 358 16.00 16.45 -20.32
CA TYR A 358 16.69 15.19 -19.99
C TYR A 358 15.83 13.92 -20.11
N SER A 359 14.53 14.02 -20.38
CA SER A 359 13.68 12.82 -20.51
C SER A 359 13.69 12.20 -21.92
N THR A 360 14.26 12.87 -22.92
CA THR A 360 14.33 12.38 -24.30
C THR A 360 15.63 11.66 -24.65
N ASN A 361 16.66 11.72 -23.79
CA ASN A 361 17.99 11.15 -24.04
C ASN A 361 18.42 10.10 -23.00
N GLY A 362 17.52 9.20 -22.57
CA GLY A 362 17.80 8.20 -21.53
C GLY A 362 17.26 6.81 -21.83
#